data_AF-A0A522PVU5-F1
#
_entry.id   AF-A0A522PVU5-F1
#
_cell.length_a   1.000
_cell.length_b   1.000
_cell.length_c   1.000
_cell.angle_alpha   90.00
_cell.angle_beta   90.00
_cell.angle_gamma   90.00
#
_symmetry.space_group_name_H-M   'P 1'
#
loop_
_entity.id
_entity.type
_entity.pdbx_description
1 polymer ?
#
loop_
_entity_poly.entity_id
_entity_poly.type
_entity_poly.pdbx_seq_one_letter_code
_entity_poly.pdbx_strand_id
1 'polypeptide(L)'
;MKLISLTRRAHGPGINDSHNRMAWRPYENLMDGELDNTVPGKVTGWMRFFRRNGSPLKVTFDLSGDFHEDIRGTLIRLSNPNPSDWDAPDSEGSHVDGLAPVQSGAVGDITAGLPLGPWTEELAQKLMAQNELIWDDLGLPSDERETRRREYADRYRRHIDAGDLYYPYVAYPYVEWYSENGRVVLELDPSQVKIVNTTPSRSKTPAELHHAEKKRSEAFGAFMAGLMRRFSDENRKKGGDGNVTGIVVG
;
A
#
# COMPACT_ATOMS: atom_id res chain seq x y z
N MET A 1 39.88 16.87 -11.99
CA MET A 1 39.55 17.57 -10.73
C MET A 1 38.31 16.90 -10.17
N LYS A 2 38.47 16.12 -9.08
CA LYS A 2 37.41 15.33 -8.43
C LYS A 2 36.53 16.26 -7.58
N LEU A 3 35.20 16.14 -7.68
CA LEU A 3 34.28 16.56 -6.63
C LEU A 3 33.33 15.40 -6.27
N ILE A 4 33.87 14.56 -5.40
CA ILE A 4 33.27 13.85 -4.25
C ILE A 4 31.74 13.97 -4.13
N SER A 5 31.03 12.87 -4.42
CA SER A 5 29.65 12.65 -3.98
C SER A 5 29.67 12.15 -2.53
N LEU A 6 28.94 12.84 -1.65
CA LEU A 6 28.81 12.51 -0.23
C LEU A 6 27.68 11.49 -0.01
N THR A 7 28.02 10.21 -0.14
CA THR A 7 27.36 9.13 0.61
C THR A 7 27.95 9.02 2.01
N ARG A 8 27.12 8.97 3.06
CA ARG A 8 27.24 8.32 4.40
C ARG A 8 26.25 9.02 5.34
N ARG A 9 25.54 8.41 6.29
CA ARG A 9 25.36 7.04 6.82
C ARG A 9 24.28 7.19 7.91
N ALA A 10 23.53 6.14 8.21
CA ALA A 10 23.28 5.75 9.60
C ALA A 10 23.02 4.24 9.65
N HIS A 11 24.08 3.46 9.84
CA HIS A 11 23.99 2.12 10.42
C HIS A 11 23.90 2.30 11.94
N GLY A 12 22.80 1.86 12.54
CA GLY A 12 22.70 1.55 13.96
C GLY A 12 22.82 0.03 14.18
N PRO A 13 23.30 -0.44 15.34
CA PRO A 13 23.63 -1.84 15.57
C PRO A 13 22.36 -2.70 15.73
N GLY A 14 22.54 -3.98 15.42
CA GLY A 14 21.52 -5.01 15.23
C GLY A 14 20.39 -5.11 16.26
N ILE A 15 19.19 -5.32 15.72
CA ILE A 15 18.22 -6.27 16.27
C ILE A 15 17.86 -7.22 15.12
N ASN A 16 18.55 -8.36 15.07
CA ASN A 16 18.09 -9.53 14.32
C ASN A 16 16.91 -10.11 15.09
N ASP A 17 15.71 -9.63 14.81
CA ASP A 17 14.49 -10.34 15.17
C ASP A 17 13.58 -10.34 13.93
N SER A 18 13.46 -11.50 13.31
CA SER A 18 12.59 -11.76 12.15
C SER A 18 11.11 -11.52 12.43
N HIS A 19 10.75 -11.13 13.66
CA HIS A 19 9.38 -11.02 14.16
C HIS A 19 8.75 -9.62 14.11
N ASN A 20 9.47 -8.57 13.71
CA ASN A 20 8.93 -7.20 13.77
C ASN A 20 9.10 -6.36 12.49
N ARG A 21 8.73 -6.93 11.34
CA ARG A 21 8.62 -6.12 10.11
C ARG A 21 7.31 -5.34 10.13
N MET A 22 7.40 -4.00 10.14
CA MET A 22 6.24 -3.11 10.03
C MET A 22 5.49 -3.28 8.70
N ALA A 23 6.17 -3.72 7.64
CA ALA A 23 5.59 -4.17 6.38
C ALA A 23 6.64 -5.02 5.63
N TRP A 24 6.18 -5.97 4.82
CA TRP A 24 7.03 -6.66 3.85
C TRP A 24 7.21 -5.77 2.62
N ARG A 25 8.45 -5.67 2.11
CA ARG A 25 8.75 -4.84 0.93
C ARG A 25 9.57 -5.61 -0.11
N PRO A 26 9.08 -6.73 -0.65
CA PRO A 26 9.87 -7.61 -1.49
C PRO A 26 9.90 -7.19 -2.97
N TYR A 27 10.01 -5.88 -3.26
CA TYR A 27 9.99 -5.37 -4.64
C TYR A 27 11.23 -5.82 -5.44
N GLU A 28 12.41 -5.90 -4.81
CA GLU A 28 13.61 -6.46 -5.42
C GLU A 28 13.50 -7.98 -5.65
N ASN A 29 12.84 -8.69 -4.73
CA ASN A 29 12.66 -10.13 -4.83
C ASN A 29 11.65 -10.54 -5.90
N LEU A 30 10.69 -9.68 -6.26
CA LEU A 30 9.67 -10.00 -7.26
C LEU A 30 10.36 -10.51 -8.53
N MET A 31 9.97 -11.68 -9.03
CA MET A 31 10.44 -12.24 -10.30
C MET A 31 9.40 -12.03 -11.39
N ASP A 32 8.20 -12.54 -11.15
CA ASP A 32 7.05 -12.38 -12.03
C ASP A 32 5.75 -12.70 -11.30
N GLY A 33 4.64 -12.40 -11.96
CA GLY A 33 3.33 -12.73 -11.45
C GLY A 33 2.21 -12.30 -12.37
N GLU A 34 1.00 -12.64 -11.95
CA GLU A 34 -0.24 -12.25 -12.57
C GLU A 34 -1.23 -11.89 -11.47
N LEU A 35 -1.88 -10.73 -11.59
CA LEU A 35 -3.00 -10.35 -10.73
C LEU A 35 -4.20 -10.03 -11.62
N ASP A 36 -5.35 -10.59 -11.27
CA ASP A 36 -6.59 -10.51 -12.01
C ASP A 36 -7.65 -9.80 -11.16
N ASN A 37 -8.12 -8.65 -11.64
CA ASN A 37 -9.26 -7.89 -11.11
C ASN A 37 -10.40 -7.77 -12.13
N THR A 38 -10.53 -8.73 -13.06
CA THR A 38 -11.63 -8.76 -14.03
C THR A 38 -12.99 -9.06 -13.38
N VAL A 39 -12.98 -9.70 -12.20
CA VAL A 39 -14.15 -9.88 -11.35
C VAL A 39 -14.23 -8.72 -10.34
N PRO A 40 -15.27 -7.87 -10.39
CA PRO A 40 -15.40 -6.75 -9.45
C PRO A 40 -15.38 -7.18 -7.98
N GLY A 41 -14.67 -6.41 -7.15
CA GLY A 41 -14.51 -6.64 -5.72
C GLY A 41 -13.57 -7.79 -5.36
N LYS A 42 -12.87 -8.38 -6.34
CA LYS A 42 -11.96 -9.50 -6.13
C LYS A 42 -10.65 -9.30 -6.88
N VAL A 43 -9.53 -9.60 -6.21
CA VAL A 43 -8.23 -9.76 -6.85
C VAL A 43 -7.72 -11.17 -6.58
N THR A 44 -7.42 -11.91 -7.63
CA THR A 44 -6.80 -13.25 -7.55
C THR A 44 -5.52 -13.31 -8.36
N GLY A 45 -4.69 -14.33 -8.16
CA GLY A 45 -3.50 -14.50 -8.97
C GLY A 45 -2.35 -15.16 -8.24
N TRP A 46 -1.14 -14.91 -8.71
CA TRP A 46 0.09 -15.45 -8.14
C TRP A 46 1.29 -14.56 -8.43
N MET A 47 2.32 -14.67 -7.60
CA MET A 47 3.63 -14.07 -7.83
C MET A 47 4.72 -15.07 -7.44
N ARG A 48 5.90 -14.94 -8.03
CA ARG A 48 7.11 -15.63 -7.61
C ARG A 48 8.12 -14.62 -7.13
N PHE A 49 8.76 -14.96 -6.01
CA PHE A 49 9.81 -14.16 -5.40
C PHE A 49 11.11 -14.95 -5.34
N PHE A 50 12.19 -14.28 -5.71
CA PHE A 50 13.53 -14.79 -5.64
C PHE A 50 13.92 -15.07 -4.18
N ARG A 51 14.55 -16.22 -3.98
CA ARG A 51 15.20 -16.60 -2.72
C ARG A 51 16.66 -16.89 -2.99
N ARG A 52 17.54 -16.33 -2.16
CA ARG A 52 18.99 -16.53 -2.24
C ARG A 52 19.34 -18.02 -2.13
N ASN A 53 18.68 -18.69 -1.19
CA ASN A 53 18.86 -20.09 -0.90
C ASN A 53 17.54 -20.84 -1.16
N GLY A 54 17.56 -21.79 -2.10
CA GLY A 54 16.41 -22.64 -2.42
C GLY A 54 15.63 -22.22 -3.68
N SER A 55 14.47 -22.84 -3.89
CA SER A 55 13.59 -22.55 -5.02
C SER A 55 12.90 -21.18 -4.85
N PRO A 56 12.47 -20.48 -5.91
CA PRO A 56 11.64 -19.29 -5.75
C PRO A 56 10.39 -19.53 -4.88
N LEU A 57 10.02 -18.57 -4.03
CA LEU A 57 8.78 -18.62 -3.28
C LEU A 57 7.63 -18.25 -4.22
N LYS A 58 6.72 -19.19 -4.48
CA LYS A 58 5.46 -18.90 -5.15
C LYS A 58 4.40 -18.52 -4.12
N VAL A 59 3.76 -17.38 -4.34
CA VAL A 59 2.66 -16.84 -3.54
C VAL A 59 1.41 -16.82 -4.39
N THR A 60 0.26 -17.15 -3.80
CA THR A 60 -1.07 -17.12 -4.44
C THR A 60 -1.98 -16.13 -3.72
N PHE A 61 -2.90 -15.50 -4.46
CA PHE A 61 -3.70 -14.39 -3.96
C PHE A 61 -5.19 -14.71 -4.03
N ASP A 62 -5.88 -14.40 -2.94
CA ASP A 62 -7.34 -14.41 -2.83
C ASP A 62 -7.78 -13.19 -2.00
N LEU A 63 -7.79 -12.01 -2.61
CA LEU A 63 -7.98 -10.74 -1.94
C LEU A 63 -9.35 -10.13 -2.24
N SER A 64 -9.92 -9.44 -1.25
CA SER A 64 -11.14 -8.64 -1.38
C SER A 64 -10.83 -7.18 -1.70
N GLY A 65 -11.52 -6.62 -2.69
CA GLY A 65 -11.31 -5.25 -3.18
C GLY A 65 -10.95 -5.20 -4.66
N ASP A 66 -10.68 -3.99 -5.15
CA ASP A 66 -10.39 -3.70 -6.55
C ASP A 66 -9.07 -2.96 -6.71
N PHE A 67 -8.50 -3.02 -7.91
CA PHE A 67 -7.47 -2.07 -8.30
C PHE A 67 -8.03 -0.64 -8.39
N HIS A 68 -7.12 0.32 -8.46
CA HIS A 68 -7.44 1.72 -8.75
C HIS A 68 -8.00 1.90 -10.16
N GLU A 69 -8.70 3.02 -10.37
CA GLU A 69 -9.49 3.27 -11.60
C GLU A 69 -8.68 3.15 -12.89
N ASP A 70 -7.37 3.38 -12.83
CA ASP A 70 -6.47 3.33 -13.99
C ASP A 70 -6.30 1.93 -14.58
N ILE A 71 -6.48 0.88 -13.76
CA ILE A 71 -6.35 -0.52 -14.17
C ILE A 71 -7.45 -1.42 -13.63
N ARG A 72 -8.53 -0.88 -13.05
CA ARG A 72 -9.65 -1.69 -12.54
C ARG A 72 -10.30 -2.49 -13.66
N GLY A 73 -10.70 -3.73 -13.35
CA GLY A 73 -11.34 -4.61 -14.34
C GLY A 73 -10.34 -5.27 -15.29
N THR A 74 -9.04 -5.16 -15.00
CA THR A 74 -7.97 -5.70 -15.84
C THR A 74 -7.28 -6.89 -15.20
N LEU A 75 -6.57 -7.64 -16.04
CA LEU A 75 -5.52 -8.56 -15.63
C LEU A 75 -4.18 -7.91 -15.92
N ILE A 76 -3.30 -7.86 -14.93
CA ILE A 76 -1.93 -7.37 -15.06
C ILE A 76 -0.93 -8.50 -14.91
N ARG A 77 0.16 -8.41 -15.66
CA ARG A 77 1.35 -9.25 -15.50
C ARG A 77 2.49 -8.42 -14.95
N LEU A 78 3.22 -9.03 -14.02
CA LEU A 78 4.37 -8.45 -13.38
C LEU A 78 5.63 -9.19 -13.82
N SER A 79 6.74 -8.48 -14.00
CA SER A 79 8.04 -9.11 -14.27
C SER A 79 9.19 -8.21 -13.85
N ASN A 80 10.18 -8.77 -13.17
CA ASN A 80 11.46 -8.13 -12.91
C ASN A 80 12.56 -8.88 -13.68
N PRO A 81 13.29 -8.23 -14.60
CA PRO A 81 14.34 -8.90 -15.35
C PRO A 81 15.58 -9.23 -14.51
N ASN A 82 15.77 -8.58 -13.36
CA ASN A 82 16.94 -8.77 -12.50
C ASN A 82 16.53 -8.89 -11.02
N PRO A 83 15.80 -9.96 -10.66
CA PRO A 83 15.33 -10.14 -9.29
C PRO A 83 16.51 -10.41 -8.36
N SER A 84 16.46 -9.82 -7.17
CA SER A 84 17.55 -9.89 -6.20
C SER A 84 17.02 -9.95 -4.78
N ASP A 85 17.92 -10.16 -3.83
CA ASP A 85 17.61 -10.19 -2.39
C ASP A 85 18.32 -9.05 -1.66
N TRP A 86 18.47 -7.92 -2.35
CA TRP A 86 19.34 -6.80 -1.96
C TRP A 86 18.99 -6.17 -0.61
N ASP A 87 17.71 -6.21 -0.20
CA ASP A 87 17.25 -5.63 1.07
C ASP A 87 17.58 -6.48 2.31
N ALA A 88 18.38 -7.54 2.15
CA ALA A 88 18.81 -8.42 3.23
C ALA A 88 20.32 -8.77 3.17
N PRO A 89 21.24 -7.79 3.03
CA PRO A 89 22.65 -8.09 2.77
C PRO A 89 23.31 -8.85 3.93
N ASP A 90 22.88 -8.59 5.17
CA ASP A 90 23.47 -9.15 6.40
C ASP A 90 22.65 -10.31 7.01
N SER A 91 21.63 -10.81 6.30
CA SER A 91 20.77 -11.90 6.76
C SER A 91 21.20 -13.23 6.15
N GLU A 92 21.24 -14.30 6.96
CA GLU A 92 21.51 -15.67 6.49
C GLU A 92 20.39 -16.24 5.58
N GLY A 93 19.20 -15.62 5.59
CA GLY A 93 18.03 -15.98 4.79
C GLY A 93 17.67 -14.94 3.72
N SER A 94 16.66 -15.27 2.92
CA SER A 94 16.06 -14.34 1.96
C SER A 94 15.10 -13.38 2.66
N HIS A 95 14.95 -12.16 2.14
CA HIS A 95 13.97 -11.21 2.66
C HIS A 95 12.57 -11.84 2.70
N VAL A 96 12.17 -12.60 1.69
CA VAL A 96 10.84 -13.24 1.65
C VAL A 96 10.69 -14.49 2.52
N ASP A 97 11.73 -14.90 3.26
CA ASP A 97 11.61 -16.03 4.19
C ASP A 97 10.66 -15.65 5.35
N GLY A 98 9.58 -16.43 5.49
CA GLY A 98 8.50 -16.19 6.44
C GLY A 98 7.24 -15.55 5.85
N LEU A 99 7.26 -15.11 4.59
CA LEU A 99 6.05 -14.68 3.89
C LEU A 99 5.17 -15.90 3.57
N ALA A 100 3.89 -15.89 3.94
CA ALA A 100 3.04 -17.06 3.66
C ALA A 100 2.85 -17.29 2.15
N PRO A 101 2.82 -18.55 1.68
CA PRO A 101 2.53 -18.87 0.27
C PRO A 101 1.10 -18.55 -0.18
N VAL A 102 0.17 -18.35 0.75
CA VAL A 102 -1.23 -18.03 0.47
C VAL A 102 -1.55 -16.67 1.09
N GLN A 103 -2.02 -15.73 0.28
CA GLN A 103 -2.38 -14.38 0.68
C GLN A 103 -3.88 -14.20 0.56
N SER A 104 -4.57 -14.40 1.67
CA SER A 104 -6.00 -14.11 1.81
C SER A 104 -6.19 -12.88 2.68
N GLY A 105 -7.01 -11.93 2.22
CA GLY A 105 -7.21 -10.67 2.93
C GLY A 105 -7.81 -9.57 2.06
N ALA A 106 -7.24 -8.37 2.16
CA ALA A 106 -7.78 -7.18 1.51
C ALA A 106 -6.75 -6.52 0.59
N VAL A 107 -7.24 -6.00 -0.51
CA VAL A 107 -6.50 -5.11 -1.41
C VAL A 107 -6.25 -3.79 -0.67
N GLY A 108 -5.00 -3.31 -0.70
CA GLY A 108 -4.64 -1.95 -0.34
C GLY A 108 -4.71 -1.04 -1.57
N ASP A 109 -3.67 -0.25 -1.80
CA ASP A 109 -3.53 0.48 -3.07
C ASP A 109 -2.88 -0.40 -4.15
N ILE A 110 -3.57 -0.62 -5.28
CA ILE A 110 -2.99 -1.30 -6.46
C ILE A 110 -3.25 -0.45 -7.70
N THR A 111 -2.19 0.05 -8.35
CA THR A 111 -2.24 0.94 -9.52
C THR A 111 -1.05 0.67 -10.45
N ALA A 112 -1.20 0.97 -11.75
CA ALA A 112 -0.08 1.00 -12.69
C ALA A 112 0.54 2.40 -12.81
N GLY A 113 0.04 3.38 -12.07
CA GLY A 113 0.49 4.76 -12.11
C GLY A 113 0.13 5.47 -13.41
N LEU A 114 -0.96 5.07 -14.07
CA LEU A 114 -1.42 5.71 -15.30
C LEU A 114 -2.35 6.90 -14.97
N PRO A 115 -2.21 8.03 -15.67
CA PRO A 115 -3.12 9.14 -15.51
C PRO A 115 -4.48 8.82 -16.14
N LEU A 116 -5.58 9.28 -15.53
CA LEU A 116 -6.92 9.17 -16.13
C LEU A 116 -7.24 10.31 -17.12
N GLY A 117 -6.29 11.23 -17.31
CA GLY A 117 -6.44 12.43 -18.11
C GLY A 117 -6.03 13.69 -17.34
N PRO A 118 -6.17 14.88 -17.95
CA PRO A 118 -5.96 16.13 -17.25
C PRO A 118 -7.01 16.34 -16.16
N TRP A 119 -6.70 17.20 -15.20
CA TRP A 119 -7.70 17.72 -14.28
C TRP A 119 -8.79 18.49 -15.04
N THR A 120 -10.05 18.17 -14.76
CA THR A 120 -11.22 18.87 -15.32
C THR A 120 -12.17 19.31 -14.22
N GLU A 121 -13.09 20.22 -14.54
CA GLU A 121 -14.13 20.67 -13.61
C GLU A 121 -15.04 19.50 -13.21
N GLU A 122 -15.38 18.59 -14.13
CA GLU A 122 -16.19 17.40 -13.85
C GLU A 122 -15.50 16.46 -12.86
N LEU A 123 -14.19 16.25 -13.03
CA LEU A 123 -13.38 15.47 -12.10
C LEU A 123 -13.33 16.15 -10.72
N ALA A 124 -13.10 17.46 -10.67
CA ALA A 124 -13.07 18.22 -9.42
C ALA A 124 -14.40 18.11 -8.65
N GLN A 125 -15.53 18.19 -9.36
CA GLN A 125 -16.86 17.99 -8.78
C GLN A 125 -17.06 16.58 -8.25
N LYS A 126 -16.64 15.55 -9.01
CA LYS A 126 -16.68 14.15 -8.57
C LYS A 126 -15.89 13.94 -7.29
N LEU A 127 -14.66 14.46 -7.21
CA LEU A 127 -13.80 14.34 -6.02
C LEU A 127 -14.33 15.15 -4.84
N MET A 128 -14.89 16.34 -5.08
CA MET A 128 -15.55 17.12 -4.02
C MET A 128 -16.73 16.35 -3.43
N ALA A 129 -17.58 15.77 -4.27
CA ALA A 129 -18.70 14.95 -3.81
C ALA A 129 -18.24 13.72 -2.99
N GLN A 130 -17.09 13.12 -3.32
CA GLN A 130 -16.48 12.07 -2.50
C GLN A 130 -16.03 12.61 -1.14
N ASN A 131 -15.34 13.76 -1.12
CA ASN A 131 -14.89 14.37 0.12
C ASN A 131 -16.05 14.73 1.05
N GLU A 132 -17.18 15.19 0.52
CA GLU A 132 -18.37 15.46 1.34
C GLU A 132 -18.86 14.20 2.06
N LEU A 133 -18.83 13.03 1.41
CA LEU A 133 -19.17 11.75 2.04
C LEU A 133 -18.16 11.36 3.12
N ILE A 134 -16.87 11.58 2.86
CA ILE A 134 -15.80 11.32 3.85
C ILE A 134 -15.99 12.22 5.08
N TRP A 135 -16.23 13.51 4.87
CA TRP A 135 -16.43 14.47 5.96
C TRP A 135 -17.70 14.20 6.76
N ASP A 136 -18.74 13.70 6.09
CA ASP A 136 -19.98 13.26 6.74
C ASP A 136 -19.73 12.03 7.63
N ASP A 137 -19.03 11.02 7.13
CA ASP A 137 -18.65 9.81 7.89
C ASP A 137 -17.76 10.16 9.11
N LEU A 138 -16.95 11.21 9.01
CA LEU A 138 -16.11 11.72 10.10
C LEU A 138 -16.87 12.63 11.09
N GLY A 139 -18.14 12.97 10.81
CA GLY A 139 -18.93 13.87 11.64
C GLY A 139 -18.39 15.29 11.71
N LEU A 140 -17.75 15.78 10.64
CA LEU A 140 -17.15 17.12 10.65
C LEU A 140 -18.23 18.22 10.74
N PRO A 141 -18.04 19.22 11.63
CA PRO A 141 -18.92 20.37 11.74
C PRO A 141 -19.07 21.16 10.43
N SER A 142 -20.21 21.85 10.26
CA SER A 142 -20.53 22.54 9.00
C SER A 142 -19.55 23.67 8.66
N ASP A 143 -19.04 24.39 9.65
CA ASP A 143 -18.05 25.46 9.50
C ASP A 143 -16.66 24.92 9.09
N GLU A 144 -16.25 23.77 9.65
CA GLU A 144 -15.04 23.06 9.22
C GLU A 144 -15.19 22.54 7.79
N ARG A 145 -16.32 21.92 7.44
CA ARG A 145 -16.62 21.46 6.07
C ARG A 145 -16.56 22.60 5.07
N GLU A 146 -17.12 23.76 5.43
CA GLU A 146 -17.12 24.94 4.57
C GLU A 146 -15.71 25.50 4.34
N THR A 147 -14.83 25.42 5.35
CA THR A 147 -13.40 25.75 5.19
C THR A 147 -12.72 24.76 4.24
N ARG A 148 -12.93 23.46 4.43
CA ARG A 148 -12.34 22.41 3.57
C ARG A 148 -12.82 22.50 2.13
N ARG A 149 -14.10 22.82 1.88
CA ARG A 149 -14.62 23.05 0.51
C ARG A 149 -13.81 24.11 -0.22
N ARG A 150 -13.55 25.25 0.41
CA ARG A 150 -12.77 26.35 -0.20
C ARG A 150 -11.34 25.90 -0.49
N GLU A 151 -10.67 25.28 0.48
CA GLU A 151 -9.29 24.80 0.31
C GLU A 151 -9.17 23.78 -0.83
N TYR A 152 -10.09 22.82 -0.88
CA TYR A 152 -10.10 21.79 -1.92
C TYR A 152 -10.48 22.36 -3.28
N ALA A 153 -11.48 23.26 -3.36
CA ALA A 153 -11.85 23.93 -4.59
C ALA A 153 -10.69 24.74 -5.17
N ASP A 154 -9.97 25.50 -4.33
CA ASP A 154 -8.79 26.27 -4.76
C ASP A 154 -7.64 25.36 -5.18
N ARG A 155 -7.46 24.21 -4.51
CA ARG A 155 -6.47 23.20 -4.94
C ARG A 155 -6.83 22.61 -6.30
N TYR A 156 -8.08 22.24 -6.52
CA TYR A 156 -8.53 21.66 -7.79
C TYR A 156 -8.43 22.67 -8.93
N ARG A 157 -8.83 23.93 -8.71
CA ARG A 157 -8.67 25.00 -9.70
C ARG A 157 -7.22 25.17 -10.12
N ARG A 158 -6.27 25.16 -9.16
CA ARG A 158 -4.84 25.25 -9.48
C ARG A 158 -4.35 24.11 -10.39
N HIS A 159 -4.82 22.88 -10.16
CA HIS A 159 -4.47 21.75 -11.04
C HIS A 159 -5.09 21.88 -12.43
N ILE A 160 -6.35 22.34 -12.52
CA ILE A 160 -7.03 22.60 -13.80
C ILE A 160 -6.28 23.68 -14.58
N ASP A 161 -5.97 24.82 -13.93
CA ASP A 161 -5.27 25.94 -14.55
C ASP A 161 -3.85 25.55 -15.01
N ALA A 162 -3.19 24.66 -14.27
CA ALA A 162 -1.88 24.12 -14.62
C ALA A 162 -1.93 23.09 -15.77
N GLY A 163 -3.10 22.53 -16.07
CA GLY A 163 -3.24 21.42 -17.02
C GLY A 163 -2.60 20.12 -16.53
N ASP A 164 -2.51 19.94 -15.20
CA ASP A 164 -1.88 18.77 -14.59
C ASP A 164 -2.64 17.49 -14.97
N LEU A 165 -1.94 16.36 -14.95
CA LEU A 165 -2.55 15.04 -15.07
C LEU A 165 -3.07 14.57 -13.70
N TYR A 166 -4.23 13.93 -13.70
CA TYR A 166 -4.79 13.28 -12.52
C TYR A 166 -4.39 11.81 -12.45
N TYR A 167 -3.78 11.44 -11.34
CA TYR A 167 -3.46 10.06 -10.98
C TYR A 167 -4.37 9.64 -9.82
N PRO A 168 -5.05 8.48 -9.89
CA PRO A 168 -5.92 8.00 -8.81
C PRO A 168 -5.20 7.79 -7.47
N TYR A 169 -3.88 7.55 -7.51
CA TYR A 169 -3.06 7.34 -6.33
C TYR A 169 -1.67 7.94 -6.45
N VAL A 170 -0.75 7.30 -7.18
CA VAL A 170 0.62 7.77 -7.43
C VAL A 170 0.97 7.61 -8.91
N ALA A 171 2.03 8.27 -9.37
CA ALA A 171 2.45 8.30 -10.77
C ALA A 171 3.46 7.20 -11.14
N TYR A 172 3.42 6.07 -10.42
CA TYR A 172 4.25 4.89 -10.68
C TYR A 172 3.49 3.63 -10.23
N PRO A 173 3.82 2.45 -10.75
CA PRO A 173 3.14 1.24 -10.32
C PRO A 173 3.39 0.93 -8.85
N TYR A 174 2.29 0.69 -8.13
CA TYR A 174 2.28 0.44 -6.70
C TYR A 174 1.33 -0.70 -6.42
N VAL A 175 1.77 -1.71 -5.67
CA VAL A 175 0.96 -2.87 -5.30
C VAL A 175 1.03 -3.09 -3.80
N GLU A 176 -0.09 -2.92 -3.12
CA GLU A 176 -0.23 -3.14 -1.68
C GLU A 176 -1.38 -4.08 -1.38
N TRP A 177 -1.15 -4.95 -0.40
CA TRP A 177 -2.21 -5.76 0.19
C TRP A 177 -1.96 -6.05 1.67
N TYR A 178 -3.02 -6.53 2.31
CA TYR A 178 -3.04 -6.95 3.71
C TYR A 178 -3.45 -8.42 3.79
N SER A 179 -2.68 -9.22 4.53
CA SER A 179 -2.99 -10.63 4.80
C SER A 179 -2.62 -10.99 6.25
N GLU A 180 -2.70 -12.28 6.60
CA GLU A 180 -2.27 -12.78 7.91
C GLU A 180 -0.81 -12.42 8.26
N ASN A 181 0.07 -12.28 7.26
CA ASN A 181 1.46 -11.87 7.48
C ASN A 181 1.64 -10.36 7.70
N GLY A 182 0.54 -9.61 7.67
CA GLY A 182 0.52 -8.15 7.76
C GLY A 182 0.43 -7.46 6.40
N ARG A 183 1.01 -6.27 6.32
CA ARG A 183 1.02 -5.42 5.13
C ARG A 183 2.20 -5.80 4.23
N VAL A 184 1.96 -5.89 2.93
CA VAL A 184 3.01 -6.07 1.91
C VAL A 184 2.89 -4.96 0.86
N VAL A 185 4.03 -4.42 0.45
CA VAL A 185 4.12 -3.30 -0.50
C VAL A 185 5.17 -3.59 -1.56
N LEU A 186 4.82 -3.36 -2.83
CA LEU A 186 5.73 -3.34 -3.97
C LEU A 186 5.65 -1.97 -4.63
N GLU A 187 6.79 -1.30 -4.71
CA GLU A 187 6.98 -0.08 -5.51
C GLU A 187 7.79 -0.53 -6.73
N LEU A 188 7.19 -0.45 -7.94
CA LEU A 188 7.75 -1.06 -9.15
C LEU A 188 8.05 -0.01 -10.22
N ASP A 189 8.97 -0.33 -11.11
CA ASP A 189 9.20 0.44 -12.33
C ASP A 189 8.06 0.18 -13.35
N PRO A 190 7.62 1.19 -14.15
CA PRO A 190 6.62 1.00 -15.20
C PRO A 190 6.89 -0.16 -16.16
N SER A 191 8.16 -0.46 -16.47
CA SER A 191 8.53 -1.59 -17.34
C SER A 191 8.22 -2.96 -16.74
N GLN A 192 8.01 -3.03 -15.42
CA GLN A 192 7.71 -4.26 -14.71
C GLN A 192 6.22 -4.62 -14.70
N VAL A 193 5.34 -3.75 -15.22
CA VAL A 193 3.89 -3.95 -15.22
C VAL A 193 3.34 -3.92 -16.64
N LYS A 194 2.61 -4.98 -17.01
CA LYS A 194 1.92 -5.08 -18.28
C LYS A 194 0.44 -5.33 -18.07
N ILE A 195 -0.40 -4.46 -18.60
CA ILE A 195 -1.86 -4.67 -18.67
C ILE A 195 -2.13 -5.61 -19.85
N VAL A 196 -2.82 -6.73 -19.60
CA VAL A 196 -3.01 -7.80 -20.60
C VAL A 196 -4.43 -7.82 -21.15
N ASN A 197 -5.42 -7.84 -20.27
CA ASN A 197 -6.83 -7.86 -20.63
C ASN A 197 -7.52 -6.67 -20.00
N THR A 198 -8.42 -6.04 -20.75
CA THR A 198 -9.22 -4.92 -20.24
C THR A 198 -10.69 -5.26 -20.39
N THR A 199 -11.37 -5.43 -19.26
CA THR A 199 -12.83 -5.37 -19.26
C THR A 199 -13.23 -3.89 -19.18
N PRO A 200 -14.11 -3.39 -20.05
CA PRO A 200 -14.57 -2.02 -19.95
C PRO A 200 -15.12 -1.72 -18.56
N SER A 201 -14.43 -0.84 -17.83
CA SER A 201 -14.84 -0.37 -16.52
C SER A 201 -15.36 1.06 -16.67
N ARG A 202 -16.64 1.30 -16.33
CA ARG A 202 -17.17 2.67 -16.23
C ARG A 202 -16.48 3.41 -15.09
N SER A 203 -16.31 4.73 -15.15
CA SER A 203 -15.77 5.48 -14.01
C SER A 203 -16.58 5.24 -12.72
N LYS A 204 -15.88 5.20 -11.57
CA LYS A 204 -16.52 5.11 -10.24
C LYS A 204 -17.35 6.36 -9.96
N THR A 205 -18.48 6.17 -9.31
CA THR A 205 -19.23 7.28 -8.70
C THR A 205 -18.50 7.78 -7.44
N PRO A 206 -18.82 8.99 -6.93
CA PRO A 206 -18.27 9.48 -5.67
C PRO A 206 -18.49 8.50 -4.49
N ALA A 207 -19.67 7.88 -4.41
CA ALA A 207 -19.99 6.90 -3.37
C ALA A 207 -19.16 5.60 -3.48
N GLU A 208 -18.88 5.14 -4.70
CA GLU A 208 -18.02 3.97 -4.93
C GLU A 208 -16.55 4.27 -4.59
N LEU A 209 -16.08 5.49 -4.86
CA LEU A 209 -14.75 5.92 -4.43
C LEU A 209 -14.63 5.99 -2.91
N HIS A 210 -15.60 6.63 -2.26
CA HIS A 210 -15.69 6.69 -0.80
C HIS A 210 -15.71 5.30 -0.18
N HIS A 211 -16.56 4.40 -0.70
CA HIS A 211 -16.65 3.03 -0.19
C HIS A 211 -15.32 2.27 -0.33
N ALA A 212 -14.65 2.39 -1.48
CA ALA A 212 -13.36 1.74 -1.70
C ALA A 212 -12.26 2.32 -0.78
N GLU A 213 -12.23 3.63 -0.58
CA GLU A 213 -11.29 4.28 0.34
C GLU A 213 -11.53 3.85 1.79
N LYS A 214 -12.79 3.84 2.23
CA LYS A 214 -13.17 3.34 3.55
C LYS A 214 -12.72 1.90 3.77
N LYS A 215 -12.91 1.01 2.78
CA LYS A 215 -12.45 -0.38 2.85
C LYS A 215 -10.93 -0.49 3.01
N ARG A 216 -10.15 0.32 2.28
CA ARG A 216 -8.69 0.38 2.44
C ARG A 216 -8.28 0.91 3.82
N SER A 217 -8.93 1.98 4.30
CA SER A 217 -8.69 2.52 5.65
C SER A 217 -9.03 1.52 6.76
N GLU A 218 -10.13 0.77 6.61
CA GLU A 218 -10.51 -0.32 7.53
C GLU A 218 -9.44 -1.42 7.54
N ALA A 219 -8.94 -1.84 6.37
CA ALA A 219 -7.88 -2.84 6.27
C ALA A 219 -6.57 -2.38 6.93
N PHE A 220 -6.16 -1.13 6.68
CA PHE A 220 -4.99 -0.53 7.34
C PHE A 220 -5.18 -0.42 8.86
N GLY A 221 -6.36 0.02 9.31
CA GLY A 221 -6.70 0.14 10.73
C GLY A 221 -6.68 -1.22 11.44
N ALA A 222 -7.23 -2.27 10.82
CA ALA A 222 -7.18 -3.64 11.34
C ALA A 222 -5.73 -4.14 11.46
N PHE A 223 -4.91 -3.87 10.45
CA PHE A 223 -3.47 -4.17 10.50
C PHE A 223 -2.78 -3.44 11.67
N MET A 224 -2.99 -2.13 11.83
CA MET A 224 -2.38 -1.36 12.92
C MET A 224 -2.83 -1.83 14.30
N ALA A 225 -4.12 -2.17 14.46
CA ALA A 225 -4.63 -2.74 15.70
C ALA A 225 -3.98 -4.08 16.04
N GLY A 226 -3.78 -4.96 15.03
CA GLY A 226 -3.07 -6.22 15.19
C GLY A 226 -1.59 -6.02 15.57
N LEU A 227 -0.92 -5.06 14.94
CA LEU A 227 0.47 -4.70 15.25
C LEU A 227 0.62 -4.23 16.70
N MET A 228 -0.25 -3.33 17.17
CA MET A 228 -0.23 -2.82 18.54
C MET A 228 -0.45 -3.92 19.59
N ARG A 229 -1.33 -4.90 19.31
CA ARG A 229 -1.53 -6.06 20.19
C ARG A 229 -0.27 -6.91 20.30
N ARG A 230 0.40 -7.20 19.18
CA ARG A 230 1.66 -7.97 19.19
C ARG A 230 2.76 -7.27 20.00
N PHE A 231 2.93 -5.96 19.81
CA PHE A 231 3.85 -5.17 20.62
C PHE A 231 3.52 -5.23 22.12
N SER A 232 2.23 -5.09 22.48
CA SER A 232 1.79 -5.19 23.87
C SER A 232 2.09 -6.57 24.47
N ASP A 233 1.83 -7.64 23.72
CA ASP A 233 2.07 -9.01 24.16
C ASP A 233 3.57 -9.34 24.28
N GLU A 234 4.40 -8.84 23.37
CA GLU A 234 5.86 -8.96 23.46
C GLU A 234 6.42 -8.21 24.67
N ASN A 235 5.95 -6.99 24.93
CA ASN A 235 6.35 -6.22 26.11
C ASN A 235 5.94 -6.92 27.41
N ARG A 236 4.74 -7.54 27.45
CA ARG A 236 4.29 -8.34 28.59
C ARG A 236 5.14 -9.58 28.79
N LYS A 237 5.53 -10.28 27.71
CA LYS A 237 6.42 -11.45 27.76
C LYS A 237 7.85 -11.11 28.19
N LYS A 238 8.35 -9.91 27.87
CA LYS A 238 9.69 -9.43 28.24
C LYS A 238 9.78 -8.83 29.66
N GLY A 239 8.74 -8.98 30.49
CA GLY A 239 8.77 -8.62 31.91
C GLY A 239 8.54 -7.14 32.20
N GLY A 240 7.83 -6.42 31.31
CA GLY A 240 7.43 -5.02 31.52
C GLY A 240 6.33 -4.81 32.56
N ASP A 241 6.33 -5.56 33.66
CA ASP A 241 5.61 -5.20 34.88
C ASP A 241 6.63 -4.52 35.79
N GLY A 242 6.74 -3.19 35.65
CA GLY A 242 7.46 -2.39 36.62
C GLY A 242 6.82 -2.60 37.99
N ASN A 243 7.51 -3.31 38.89
CA ASN A 243 7.28 -3.24 40.32
C ASN A 243 7.38 -1.76 40.74
N VAL A 244 6.25 -1.06 40.79
CA VAL A 244 6.14 0.16 41.57
C VAL A 244 6.01 -0.28 43.02
N THR A 245 7.15 -0.54 43.65
CA THR A 245 7.22 -0.58 45.11
C THR A 245 6.90 0.83 45.60
N GLY A 246 5.67 1.03 46.07
CA GLY A 246 5.31 2.22 46.84
C GLY A 246 6.12 2.25 48.12
N ILE A 247 7.17 3.07 48.15
CA ILE A 247 7.79 3.49 49.40
C ILE A 247 6.80 4.46 50.06
N VAL A 248 6.02 3.94 51.00
CA VAL A 248 5.35 4.78 52.01
C VAL A 248 6.43 5.22 52.98
N VAL A 249 6.89 6.46 52.88
CA VAL A 249 7.71 7.09 53.92
C VAL A 249 6.74 7.58 55.01
N GLY A 250 6.83 6.96 56.19
CA GLY A 250 6.27 7.47 57.44
C GLY A 250 7.23 8.40 58.16
#